data_AF-A0A1F6AZJ3-F1
#
_entry.id   AF-A0A1F6AZJ3-F1
#
_cell.length_a   1.000
_cell.length_b   1.000
_cell.length_c   1.000
_cell.angle_alpha   90.00
_cell.angle_beta   90.00
_cell.angle_gamma   90.00
#
_symmetry.space_group_name_H-M   'P 1'
#
loop_
_entity.id
_entity.type
_entity.pdbx_description
1 polymer ?
#
loop_
_entity_poly.entity_id
_entity_poly.type
_entity_poly.pdbx_seq_one_letter_code
_entity_poly.pdbx_strand_id
1 'polypeptide(L)'
;MNTQRITISLPENVYTLLSQQVASGGVSQYVSETIHSRLIEETIKKKFKNDAVGDFLALRKETKKLPTKRILAAIHKGRRMGV
;
A
#
# COMPACT_ATOMS: atom_id res chain seq x y z
N MET A 1 -15.59 -11.53 16.36
CA MET A 1 -15.13 -11.40 14.95
C MET A 1 -16.30 -11.78 14.05
N ASN A 2 -16.67 -10.91 13.11
CA ASN A 2 -17.76 -11.19 12.17
C ASN A 2 -17.16 -11.85 10.92
N THR A 3 -17.35 -13.16 10.75
CA THR A 3 -16.82 -13.91 9.60
C THR A 3 -17.97 -14.28 8.66
N GLN A 4 -17.73 -14.18 7.36
CA GLN A 4 -18.65 -14.67 6.34
C GLN A 4 -18.10 -15.96 5.74
N ARG A 5 -18.92 -17.01 5.72
CA ARG A 5 -18.56 -18.28 5.10
C ARG A 5 -18.76 -18.16 3.59
N ILE A 6 -17.73 -18.51 2.85
CA ILE A 6 -17.79 -18.66 1.39
C ILE A 6 -17.58 -20.13 1.03
N THR A 7 -18.25 -20.58 -0.03
CA THR A 7 -18.05 -21.90 -0.63
C THR A 7 -17.45 -21.68 -2.01
N ILE A 8 -16.36 -22.38 -2.30
CA ILE A 8 -15.65 -22.27 -3.57
C ILE A 8 -15.39 -23.67 -4.14
N SER A 9 -15.43 -23.79 -5.45
CA SER A 9 -15.01 -24.99 -6.17
C SER A 9 -13.58 -24.79 -6.64
N LEU A 10 -12.70 -25.74 -6.32
CA LEU A 10 -11.31 -25.75 -6.79
C LEU A 10 -11.14 -26.85 -7.84
N PRO A 11 -10.30 -26.63 -8.87
CA PRO A 11 -9.85 -27.72 -9.73
C PRO A 11 -9.23 -28.84 -8.91
N GLU A 12 -9.50 -30.08 -9.29
CA GLU A 12 -9.06 -31.26 -8.53
C GLU A 12 -7.55 -31.27 -8.30
N ASN A 13 -6.77 -31.03 -9.35
CA ASN A 13 -5.31 -30.95 -9.29
C ASN A 13 -4.81 -29.89 -8.28
N VAL A 14 -5.50 -28.75 -8.17
CA VAL A 14 -5.15 -27.70 -7.23
C VAL A 14 -5.47 -28.12 -5.80
N TYR A 15 -6.64 -28.72 -5.57
CA TYR A 15 -7.02 -29.21 -4.26
C TYR A 15 -6.08 -30.32 -3.76
N THR A 16 -5.70 -31.26 -4.64
CA THR A 16 -4.75 -32.32 -4.32
C THR A 16 -3.40 -31.74 -3.88
N LEU A 17 -2.85 -30.78 -4.62
CA LEU A 17 -1.60 -30.11 -4.26
C LEU A 17 -1.69 -29.39 -2.91
N LEU A 18 -2.79 -28.67 -2.67
CA LEU A 18 -3.02 -28.00 -1.39
C LEU A 18 -3.12 -29.01 -0.23
N SER A 19 -3.84 -30.12 -0.44
CA SER A 19 -3.99 -31.15 0.59
C SER A 19 -2.69 -31.88 0.93
N GLN A 20 -1.71 -31.88 0.02
CA GLN A 20 -0.37 -32.45 0.26
C GLN A 20 0.55 -31.48 1.02
N GLN A 21 0.36 -30.17 0.84
CA GLN A 21 1.21 -29.15 1.46
C GLN A 21 0.72 -28.71 2.84
N VAL A 22 -0.59 -28.76 3.08
CA VAL A 22 -1.20 -28.29 4.33
C VAL A 22 -1.72 -29.47 5.14
N ALA A 23 -1.54 -29.45 6.46
CA ALA A 23 -2.06 -30.48 7.35
C ALA A 23 -3.58 -30.67 7.18
N SER A 24 -4.08 -31.86 7.49
CA SER A 24 -5.50 -32.20 7.37
C SER A 24 -6.38 -31.14 8.04
N GLY A 25 -7.35 -30.60 7.29
CA GLY A 25 -8.24 -29.52 7.73
C GLY A 25 -7.68 -28.09 7.57
N GLY A 26 -6.41 -27.93 7.18
CA GLY A 26 -5.75 -26.63 7.03
C GLY A 26 -5.99 -25.92 5.70
N VAL A 27 -6.62 -26.59 4.71
CA VAL A 27 -6.83 -25.99 3.37
C VAL A 27 -7.66 -24.72 3.43
N SER A 28 -8.71 -24.68 4.25
CA SER A 28 -9.58 -23.49 4.39
C SER A 28 -8.84 -22.31 5.01
N GLN A 29 -8.01 -22.57 6.02
CA GLN A 29 -7.17 -21.57 6.67
C GLN A 29 -6.09 -21.05 5.71
N TYR A 30 -5.42 -21.96 5.00
CA TYR A 30 -4.41 -21.58 4.03
C TYR A 30 -4.97 -20.69 2.92
N VAL A 31 -6.13 -21.04 2.38
CA VAL A 31 -6.81 -20.25 1.34
C VAL A 31 -7.22 -18.88 1.88
N SER A 32 -7.77 -18.80 3.11
CA SER A 32 -8.18 -17.51 3.69
C SER A 32 -7.00 -16.58 3.96
N GLU A 33 -5.89 -17.10 4.49
CA GLU A 33 -4.65 -16.34 4.74
C GLU A 33 -4.01 -15.87 3.42
N THR A 34 -4.01 -16.72 2.40
CA THR A 34 -3.47 -16.39 1.07
C THR A 34 -4.28 -15.29 0.41
N ILE A 35 -5.62 -15.40 0.44
CA ILE A 35 -6.52 -14.37 -0.11
C ILE A 35 -6.31 -13.05 0.64
N HIS A 36 -6.26 -13.08 1.97
CA HIS A 36 -6.07 -11.87 2.78
C HIS A 36 -4.74 -11.17 2.45
N SER A 37 -3.65 -11.93 2.39
CA SER A 37 -2.32 -11.40 2.03
C SER A 37 -2.32 -10.77 0.64
N ARG A 38 -2.90 -11.46 -0.33
CA ARG A 38 -2.99 -10.98 -1.71
C ARG A 38 -3.83 -9.72 -1.85
N LEU A 39 -4.98 -9.64 -1.15
CA LEU A 39 -5.82 -8.45 -1.15
C LEU A 39 -5.12 -7.25 -0.51
N ILE A 40 -4.38 -7.45 0.58
CA ILE A 40 -3.57 -6.40 1.19
C ILE A 40 -2.51 -5.91 0.20
N GLU A 41 -1.74 -6.82 -0.40
CA GLU A 41 -0.72 -6.47 -1.38
C GLU A 41 -1.29 -5.70 -2.57
N GLU A 42 -2.42 -6.16 -3.12
CA GLU A 42 -3.09 -5.46 -4.23
C GLU A 42 -3.62 -4.09 -3.79
N THR A 43 -4.14 -3.98 -2.57
CA THR A 43 -4.62 -2.71 -2.03
C THR A 43 -3.47 -1.73 -1.83
N ILE A 44 -2.33 -2.20 -1.33
CA ILE A 44 -1.10 -1.42 -1.21
C ILE A 44 -0.62 -1.02 -2.62
N LYS A 45 -0.46 -1.96 -3.54
CA LYS A 45 -0.02 -1.68 -4.92
C LYS A 45 -0.94 -0.70 -5.65
N LYS A 46 -2.26 -0.74 -5.39
CA LYS A 46 -3.23 0.20 -5.97
C LYS A 46 -3.20 1.57 -5.28
N LYS A 47 -3.15 1.62 -3.94
CA LYS A 47 -3.11 2.87 -3.17
C LYS A 47 -1.80 3.63 -3.34
N PHE A 48 -0.67 2.93 -3.40
CA PHE A 48 0.67 3.51 -3.52
C PHE A 48 1.17 3.54 -4.97
N LYS A 49 0.31 3.28 -5.97
CA LYS A 49 0.68 3.43 -7.39
C LYS A 49 0.99 4.89 -7.77
N ASN A 50 0.46 5.84 -7.00
CA ASN A 50 0.82 7.26 -7.02
C ASN A 50 1.36 7.62 -5.62
N ASP A 51 2.55 7.14 -5.29
CA ASP A 51 3.20 7.44 -4.01
C ASP A 51 3.62 8.91 -3.96
N ALA A 52 2.67 9.79 -3.64
CA ALA A 52 2.91 11.22 -3.45
C ALA A 52 4.01 11.50 -2.41
N VAL A 53 4.23 10.59 -1.46
CA VAL A 53 5.33 10.69 -0.48
C VAL A 53 6.66 10.38 -1.16
N GLY A 54 6.72 9.34 -1.98
CA GLY A 54 7.84 9.04 -2.87
C GLY A 54 8.18 10.20 -3.81
N ASP A 55 7.18 10.77 -4.48
CA ASP A 55 7.33 11.92 -5.38
C ASP A 55 7.82 13.17 -4.61
N PHE A 56 7.29 13.41 -3.42
CA PHE A 56 7.75 14.51 -2.55
C PHE A 56 9.20 14.32 -2.11
N LEU A 57 9.59 13.10 -1.74
CA LEU A 57 10.97 12.78 -1.35
C LEU A 57 11.93 12.88 -2.53
N ALA A 58 11.52 12.50 -3.74
CA ALA A 58 12.29 12.67 -4.97
C ALA A 58 12.48 14.16 -5.30
N LEU A 59 11.40 14.95 -5.31
CA LEU A 59 11.45 16.38 -5.56
C LEU A 59 12.34 17.10 -4.53
N ARG A 60 12.29 16.69 -3.26
CA ARG A 60 13.14 17.25 -2.19
C ARG A 60 14.63 16.98 -2.42
N LYS A 61 15.00 15.86 -3.06
CA LYS A 61 16.40 15.56 -3.39
C LYS A 61 16.90 16.44 -4.53
N GLU A 62 16.04 16.74 -5.50
CA GLU A 62 16.37 17.58 -6.67
C GLU A 62 16.33 19.08 -6.36
N THR A 63 15.44 19.50 -5.46
CA THR A 63 15.34 20.90 -5.04
C THR A 63 16.42 21.24 -4.03
N LYS A 64 17.30 22.18 -4.41
CA LYS A 64 18.29 22.75 -3.48
C LYS A 64 17.57 23.41 -2.31
N LYS A 65 17.95 23.04 -1.08
CA LYS A 65 17.46 23.70 0.14
C LYS A 65 17.66 25.21 0.01
N LEU A 66 16.56 25.97 0.02
CA LEU A 66 16.64 27.42 0.06
C LEU A 66 17.14 27.86 1.45
N PRO A 67 18.05 28.83 1.52
CA PRO A 67 18.51 29.37 2.80
C PRO A 67 17.34 30.09 3.49
N THR A 68 17.23 29.92 4.80
CA THR A 68 16.17 30.50 5.64
C THR A 68 15.96 32.00 5.41
N LYS A 69 17.05 32.74 5.15
CA LYS A 69 16.99 34.18 4.82
C LYS A 69 16.16 34.48 3.56
N ARG A 70 16.25 33.64 2.52
CA ARG A 70 15.45 33.80 1.28
C ARG A 70 13.99 33.43 1.51
N ILE A 71 13.72 32.42 2.33
CA ILE A 71 12.37 32.02 2.71
C ILE A 71 11.68 33.16 3.48
N LEU A 72 12.35 33.71 4.50
CA LEU A 72 11.83 34.83 5.28
C LEU A 72 11.65 36.10 4.45
N ALA A 73 12.59 36.41 3.54
CA ALA A 73 12.45 37.54 2.63
C ALA A 73 11.24 37.39 1.70
N ALA A 74 10.97 36.19 1.19
CA ALA A 74 9.80 35.91 0.36
C ALA A 74 8.49 36.03 1.15
N ILE A 75 8.45 35.53 2.39
CA ILE A 75 7.30 35.67 3.30
C ILE A 75 7.03 37.14 3.61
N HIS A 76 8.08 37.92 3.95
CA HIS A 76 7.95 39.35 4.21
C HIS A 76 7.51 40.13 2.96
N LYS A 77 7.96 39.72 1.77
CA LYS A 77 7.51 40.33 0.50
C LYS A 77 6.05 40.02 0.22
N GLY A 78 5.59 38.78 0.40
CA GLY A 78 4.19 38.40 0.26
C GLY A 78 3.29 39.14 1.25
N ARG A 79 3.72 39.30 2.50
CA ARG A 79 3.00 40.05 3.53
C ARG A 79 2.95 41.57 3.26
N ARG A 80 3.93 42.12 2.53
CA ARG A 80 3.92 43.53 2.07
C ARG A 80 3.10 43.78 0.82
N MET A 81 2.88 42.76 -0.02
CA MET A 81 2.08 42.83 -1.24
C MET A 81 0.60 42.47 -1.02
N GLY A 82 0.24 42.07 0.22
CA GLY A 82 -1.13 41.83 0.66
C GLY A 82 -1.64 42.97 1.53
N VAL A 83 -1.72 44.18 0.98
CA VAL A 83 -2.61 45.29 1.35
C VAL A 83 -2.97 46.02 0.07
#